data_AF-A0A5C7W7X4-F1
#
_entry.id   AF-A0A5C7W7X4-F1
#
_cell.length_a   1.000
_cell.length_b   1.000
_cell.length_c   1.000
_cell.angle_alpha   90.00
_cell.angle_beta   90.00
_cell.angle_gamma   90.00
#
_symmetry.space_group_name_H-M   'P 1'
#
loop_
_entity.id
_entity.type
_entity.pdbx_description
1 polymer ?
#
loop_
_entity_poly.entity_id
_entity_poly.type
_entity_poly.pdbx_seq_one_letter_code
_entity_poly.pdbx_strand_id
1 'polypeptide(L)'
;MDAELIINLWALYDASTGTVYALAGRAYNIAGTDRAKLDFLKMAARTDFVTTKRYRVPDRFAIVFPDGEEQRGVTYLNAVFDPNAQLFEEIFKNLEADLPPLPHFSGEEVSYVPQRVPADPLCVTTVLYEDDAGNIRPIVTDEDRAWVAQQDARFHGY
;
A
#
# COMPACT_ATOMS: atom_id res chain seq x y z
N MET A 1 6.56 1.32 26.51
CA MET A 1 6.62 1.07 25.05
C MET A 1 5.71 2.09 24.45
N ASP A 2 6.28 3.00 23.66
CA ASP A 2 5.56 4.19 23.23
C ASP A 2 4.76 3.89 21.96
N ALA A 3 3.68 4.65 21.77
CA ALA A 3 2.90 4.61 20.56
C ALA A 3 3.68 5.28 19.42
N GLU A 4 3.63 4.70 18.23
CA GLU A 4 4.18 5.31 17.03
C GLU A 4 3.28 5.07 15.83
N LEU A 5 3.48 5.90 14.80
CA LEU A 5 2.81 5.75 13.52
C LEU A 5 3.41 4.58 12.74
N ILE A 6 2.57 3.60 12.44
CA ILE A 6 2.87 2.43 11.61
C ILE A 6 1.92 2.39 10.42
N ILE A 7 2.33 1.80 9.29
CA ILE A 7 1.64 2.00 8.02
C ILE A 7 1.40 0.66 7.30
N ASN A 8 0.18 0.44 6.83
CA ASN A 8 -0.09 -0.56 5.79
C ASN A 8 -0.08 0.12 4.42
N LEU A 9 0.56 -0.54 3.46
CA LEU A 9 0.62 -0.13 2.06
C LEU A 9 0.02 -1.24 1.19
N TRP A 10 -0.72 -0.85 0.16
CA TRP A 10 -1.31 -1.79 -0.79
C TRP A 10 -1.02 -1.38 -2.23
N ALA A 11 -0.68 -2.35 -3.06
CA ALA A 11 -0.61 -2.21 -4.51
C ALA A 11 -1.73 -3.03 -5.15
N LEU A 12 -2.60 -2.39 -5.92
CA LEU A 12 -3.70 -3.04 -6.63
C LEU A 12 -3.21 -3.53 -7.98
N TYR A 13 -3.19 -4.83 -8.15
CA TYR A 13 -2.72 -5.55 -9.33
C TYR A 13 -3.91 -6.13 -10.09
N ASP A 14 -4.05 -5.76 -11.35
CA ASP A 14 -5.02 -6.35 -12.26
C ASP A 14 -4.37 -7.52 -13.00
N ALA A 15 -4.88 -8.73 -12.76
CA ALA A 15 -4.40 -9.95 -13.38
C ALA A 15 -4.62 -9.99 -14.91
N SER A 16 -5.65 -9.29 -15.40
CA SER A 16 -6.01 -9.31 -16.83
C SER A 16 -4.99 -8.56 -17.67
N THR A 17 -4.50 -7.43 -17.15
CA THR A 17 -3.48 -6.60 -17.82
C THR A 17 -2.06 -6.88 -17.33
N GLY A 18 -1.92 -7.55 -16.18
CA GLY A 18 -0.63 -7.78 -15.54
C GLY A 18 0.00 -6.51 -14.96
N THR A 19 -0.82 -5.52 -14.59
CA THR A 19 -0.35 -4.20 -14.16
C THR A 19 -0.83 -3.81 -12.77
N VAL A 20 0.01 -3.06 -12.06
CA VAL A 20 -0.39 -2.33 -10.86
C VAL A 20 -0.96 -0.99 -11.30
N TYR A 21 -2.23 -0.74 -10.98
CA TYR A 21 -2.96 0.43 -11.49
C TYR A 21 -3.32 1.44 -10.39
N ALA A 22 -3.30 1.03 -9.12
CA ALA A 22 -3.58 1.90 -7.99
C ALA A 22 -2.75 1.51 -6.76
N LEU A 23 -2.59 2.49 -5.89
CA LEU A 23 -1.90 2.35 -4.60
C LEU A 23 -2.86 2.77 -3.49
N ALA A 24 -2.66 2.23 -2.29
CA ALA A 24 -3.36 2.68 -1.10
C ALA A 24 -2.43 2.63 0.11
N GLY A 25 -2.76 3.41 1.13
CA GLY A 25 -2.02 3.38 2.39
C GLY A 25 -2.89 3.81 3.56
N ARG A 26 -2.59 3.30 4.75
CA ARG A 26 -3.28 3.67 5.98
C ARG A 26 -2.31 3.70 7.14
N ALA A 27 -2.32 4.81 7.87
CA ALA A 27 -1.55 5.01 9.09
C ALA A 27 -2.36 4.60 10.33
N TYR A 28 -1.67 4.05 11.32
CA TYR A 28 -2.20 3.68 12.63
C TYR A 28 -1.24 4.17 13.70
N ASN A 29 -1.76 4.61 14.86
CA ASN A 29 -0.93 4.93 16.01
C ASN A 29 -1.06 3.80 17.05
N ILE A 30 -0.02 2.96 17.18
CA ILE A 30 -0.07 1.73 18.00
C ILE A 30 1.12 1.69 18.96
N ALA A 31 0.86 1.34 20.22
CA ALA A 31 1.89 1.04 21.22
C ALA A 31 2.15 -0.47 21.29
N GLY A 32 3.38 -0.85 21.63
CA GLY A 32 3.76 -2.24 21.81
C GLY A 32 5.15 -2.54 21.26
N THR A 33 5.51 -3.82 21.23
CA THR A 33 6.73 -4.29 20.56
C THR A 33 6.56 -4.23 19.05
N ASP A 34 7.67 -4.18 18.32
CA ASP A 34 7.67 -4.24 16.85
C ASP A 34 6.97 -5.50 16.34
N ARG A 35 7.14 -6.63 17.04
CA ARG A 35 6.42 -7.87 16.73
C ARG A 35 4.90 -7.68 16.82
N ALA A 36 4.40 -7.09 17.90
CA ALA A 36 2.97 -6.86 18.06
C ALA A 36 2.42 -5.87 17.00
N LYS A 37 3.20 -4.84 16.67
CA LYS A 37 2.86 -3.88 15.61
C LYS A 37 2.82 -4.54 14.23
N LEU A 38 3.80 -5.39 13.91
CA LEU A 38 3.85 -6.17 12.67
C LEU A 38 2.68 -7.16 12.58
N ASP A 39 2.37 -7.85 13.67
CA ASP A 39 1.25 -8.79 13.71
C ASP A 39 -0.09 -8.05 13.49
N PHE A 40 -0.25 -6.87 14.08
CA PHE A 40 -1.38 -5.98 13.81
C PHE A 40 -1.44 -5.54 12.34
N LEU A 41 -0.33 -5.07 11.76
CA LEU A 41 -0.29 -4.64 10.35
C LEU A 41 -0.70 -5.78 9.41
N LYS A 42 -0.14 -6.98 9.61
CA LYS A 42 -0.48 -8.18 8.82
C LYS A 42 -1.96 -8.57 8.95
N MET A 43 -2.54 -8.45 10.14
CA MET A 43 -3.96 -8.68 10.35
C MET A 43 -4.81 -7.65 9.60
N ALA A 44 -4.55 -6.36 9.80
CA ALA A 44 -5.31 -5.27 9.19
C ALA A 44 -5.15 -5.22 7.65
N ALA A 45 -4.00 -5.65 7.13
CA ALA A 45 -3.72 -5.68 5.69
C ALA A 45 -4.72 -6.54 4.89
N ARG A 46 -5.36 -7.51 5.56
CA ARG A 46 -6.33 -8.44 4.97
C ARG A 46 -7.70 -7.81 4.70
N THR A 47 -8.02 -6.68 5.32
CA THR A 47 -9.39 -6.15 5.32
C THR A 47 -9.46 -4.65 5.10
N ASP A 48 -8.52 -3.89 5.66
CA ASP A 48 -8.68 -2.43 5.77
C ASP A 48 -8.56 -1.71 4.43
N PHE A 49 -8.02 -2.39 3.40
CA PHE A 49 -8.00 -1.89 2.03
C PHE A 49 -9.40 -1.55 1.50
N VAL A 50 -10.46 -2.19 2.00
CA VAL A 50 -11.85 -1.93 1.59
C VAL A 50 -12.29 -0.51 1.93
N THR A 51 -11.78 0.05 3.03
CA THR A 51 -12.16 1.40 3.52
C THR A 51 -11.07 2.44 3.30
N THR A 52 -9.95 2.04 2.70
CA THR A 52 -8.80 2.91 2.50
C THR A 52 -8.91 3.63 1.17
N LYS A 53 -8.59 4.93 1.17
CA LYS A 53 -8.54 5.74 -0.05
C LYS A 53 -7.52 5.15 -1.04
N ARG A 54 -7.95 5.00 -2.29
CA ARG A 54 -7.08 4.61 -3.41
C ARG A 54 -6.51 5.85 -4.07
N TYR A 55 -5.26 5.76 -4.47
CA TYR A 55 -4.52 6.78 -5.19
C TYR A 55 -4.05 6.18 -6.51
N ARG A 56 -3.98 7.01 -7.54
CA ARG A 56 -3.41 6.60 -8.83
C ARG A 56 -1.92 6.29 -8.64
N VAL A 57 -1.40 5.32 -9.39
CA VAL A 57 0.05 5.19 -9.53
C VAL A 57 0.59 6.50 -10.16
N PRO A 58 1.72 7.04 -9.70
CA PRO A 58 2.26 8.28 -10.22
C PRO A 58 2.52 8.25 -11.73
N ASP A 59 2.27 9.37 -12.43
CA ASP A 59 2.38 9.45 -13.89
C ASP A 59 3.80 9.22 -14.44
N ARG A 60 4.83 9.27 -13.58
CA ARG A 60 6.21 8.89 -13.96
C ARG A 60 6.37 7.39 -14.24
N PHE A 61 5.45 6.58 -13.75
CA PHE A 61 5.38 5.17 -14.11
C PHE A 61 4.50 5.02 -15.33
N ALA A 62 5.08 4.39 -16.36
CA ALA A 62 4.39 4.08 -17.58
C ALA A 62 4.84 2.72 -18.10
N ILE A 63 3.95 2.06 -18.82
CA ILE A 63 4.24 0.85 -19.57
C ILE A 63 4.09 1.20 -21.05
N VAL A 64 5.07 0.78 -21.86
CA VAL A 64 4.97 0.82 -23.32
C VAL A 64 4.66 -0.59 -23.79
N PHE A 65 3.48 -0.77 -24.38
CA PHE A 65 3.03 -2.06 -24.89
C PHE A 65 3.68 -2.40 -26.25
N PRO A 66 3.64 -3.67 -26.69
CA PRO A 66 4.27 -4.10 -27.95
C PRO A 66 3.76 -3.39 -29.21
N ASP A 67 2.54 -2.85 -29.17
CA ASP A 67 1.94 -2.03 -30.24
C ASP A 67 2.44 -0.57 -30.24
N GLY A 68 3.24 -0.18 -29.25
CA GLY A 68 3.79 1.16 -29.08
C GLY A 68 2.88 2.11 -28.29
N GLU A 69 1.73 1.65 -27.78
CA GLU A 69 0.91 2.47 -26.90
C GLU A 69 1.57 2.64 -25.53
N GLU A 70 1.58 3.87 -25.01
CA GLU A 70 2.07 4.20 -23.67
C GLU A 70 0.89 4.40 -22.73
N GLN A 71 0.85 3.62 -21.65
CA GLN A 71 -0.12 3.81 -20.57
C GLN A 71 0.59 4.36 -19.34
N ARG A 72 0.17 5.55 -18.89
CA ARG A 72 0.69 6.23 -17.70
C ARG A 72 -0.13 5.97 -16.46
N GLY A 73 0.54 6.06 -15.31
CA GLY A 73 -0.09 5.78 -14.02
C GLY A 73 -0.42 4.31 -13.86
N VAL A 74 0.46 3.45 -14.41
CA VAL A 74 0.50 2.00 -14.21
C VAL A 74 1.95 1.56 -14.14
N THR A 75 2.21 0.43 -13.50
CA THR A 75 3.55 -0.19 -13.47
C THR A 75 3.47 -1.71 -13.39
N TYR A 76 4.59 -2.39 -13.60
CA TYR A 76 4.67 -3.83 -13.41
C TYR A 76 4.85 -4.16 -11.92
N LEU A 77 4.47 -5.38 -11.54
CA LEU A 77 4.48 -5.83 -10.14
C LEU A 77 5.88 -5.77 -9.50
N ASN A 78 6.95 -5.91 -10.28
CA ASN A 78 8.33 -5.81 -9.78
C ASN A 78 8.65 -4.46 -9.12
N ALA A 79 8.04 -3.36 -9.59
CA ALA A 79 8.24 -2.03 -9.02
C ALA A 79 7.72 -1.90 -7.57
N VAL A 80 6.78 -2.77 -7.15
CA VAL A 80 6.27 -2.81 -5.78
C VAL A 80 7.34 -3.26 -4.78
N PHE A 81 8.26 -4.11 -5.23
CA PHE A 81 9.30 -4.71 -4.39
C PHE A 81 10.68 -4.08 -4.61
N ASP A 82 10.79 -3.10 -5.52
CA ASP A 82 12.01 -2.33 -5.73
C ASP A 82 12.02 -1.08 -4.82
N PRO A 83 12.88 -1.02 -3.79
CA PRO A 83 12.96 0.14 -2.92
C PRO A 83 13.39 1.41 -3.67
N ASN A 84 14.07 1.29 -4.82
CA ASN A 84 14.52 2.44 -5.60
C ASN A 84 13.42 3.03 -6.50
N ALA A 85 12.32 2.31 -6.71
CA ALA A 85 11.20 2.79 -7.51
C ALA A 85 10.46 3.97 -6.83
N GLN A 86 10.57 4.08 -5.50
CA GLN A 86 9.88 5.10 -4.71
C GLN A 86 8.35 5.11 -4.94
N LEU A 87 7.77 3.95 -5.22
CA LEU A 87 6.37 3.81 -5.65
C LEU A 87 5.38 4.44 -4.67
N PHE A 88 5.64 4.31 -3.37
CA PHE A 88 4.75 4.76 -2.29
C PHE A 88 5.11 6.14 -1.72
N GLU A 89 6.10 6.88 -2.27
CA GLU A 89 6.52 8.17 -1.70
C GLU A 89 5.36 9.19 -1.60
N GLU A 90 4.54 9.27 -2.64
CA GLU A 90 3.36 10.14 -2.65
C GLU A 90 2.29 9.67 -1.66
N ILE A 91 2.20 8.37 -1.38
CA ILE A 91 1.29 7.83 -0.36
C ILE A 91 1.69 8.33 1.02
N PHE A 92 2.98 8.32 1.38
CA PHE A 92 3.43 8.87 2.67
C PHE A 92 3.14 10.36 2.79
N LYS A 93 3.37 11.14 1.73
CA LYS A 93 3.03 12.58 1.71
C LYS A 93 1.54 12.82 1.90
N ASN A 94 0.70 12.03 1.23
CA ASN A 94 -0.75 12.12 1.36
C ASN A 94 -1.22 11.72 2.76
N LEU A 95 -0.68 10.64 3.31
CA LEU A 95 -0.99 10.20 4.67
C LEU A 95 -0.61 11.26 5.70
N GLU A 96 0.58 11.84 5.61
CA GLU A 96 1.01 12.90 6.51
C GLU A 96 0.10 14.13 6.43
N ALA A 97 -0.30 14.53 5.23
CA ALA A 97 -1.23 15.64 5.02
C ALA A 97 -2.64 15.37 5.55
N ASP A 98 -3.07 14.11 5.54
CA ASP A 98 -4.40 13.68 6.01
C ASP A 98 -4.43 13.44 7.55
N LEU A 99 -3.28 13.44 8.24
CA LEU A 99 -3.24 13.27 9.70
C LEU A 99 -3.80 14.51 10.42
N PRO A 100 -4.70 14.33 11.41
CA PRO A 100 -5.22 15.46 12.17
C PRO A 100 -4.11 16.09 13.02
N PRO A 101 -4.00 17.43 13.13
CA PRO A 101 -3.00 18.03 14.01
C PRO A 101 -3.31 17.73 15.48
N LEU A 102 -2.27 17.65 16.32
CA LEU A 102 -2.41 17.37 17.75
C LEU A 102 -2.42 18.67 18.57
N PRO A 103 -3.22 18.76 19.64
CA PRO A 103 -3.20 19.92 20.52
C PRO A 103 -1.87 19.99 21.29
N HIS A 104 -1.33 21.20 21.43
CA HIS A 104 -0.10 21.49 22.14
C HIS A 104 -0.35 22.63 23.14
N PHE A 105 -0.16 22.29 24.42
CA PHE A 105 -0.49 23.13 25.58
C PHE A 105 0.78 23.71 26.22
N SER A 106 1.52 24.54 25.47
CA SER A 106 2.74 25.20 25.97
C SER A 106 2.51 26.62 26.50
N GLY A 107 1.26 27.10 26.57
CA GLY A 107 0.92 28.46 26.99
C GLY A 107 -0.55 28.62 27.38
N GLU A 108 -1.01 29.88 27.46
CA GLU A 108 -2.41 30.22 27.81
C GLU A 108 -3.42 29.83 26.72
N GLU A 109 -2.96 29.69 25.47
CA GLU A 109 -3.77 29.27 24.32
C GLU A 109 -3.44 27.85 23.87
N VAL A 110 -4.44 27.16 23.31
CA VAL A 110 -4.25 25.84 22.67
C VAL A 110 -3.75 26.04 21.25
N SER A 111 -2.53 25.58 20.98
CA SER A 111 -1.98 25.51 19.62
C SER A 111 -2.15 24.11 19.03
N TYR A 112 -2.09 23.97 17.71
CA TYR A 112 -2.21 22.68 17.02
C TYR A 112 -0.97 22.41 16.18
N VAL A 113 -0.31 21.28 16.42
CA VAL A 113 0.94 20.90 15.77
C VAL A 113 0.66 19.79 14.75
N PRO A 114 1.05 19.96 13.47
CA PRO A 114 0.95 18.90 12.48
C PRO A 114 1.71 17.64 12.91
N GLN A 115 1.12 16.49 12.68
CA GLN A 115 1.81 15.22 12.85
C GLN A 115 2.78 14.99 11.69
N ARG A 116 3.81 14.16 11.91
CA ARG A 116 4.76 13.75 10.89
C ARG A 116 4.84 12.24 10.83
N VAL A 117 4.90 11.68 9.63
CA VAL A 117 5.24 10.27 9.44
C VAL A 117 6.73 10.11 9.77
N PRO A 118 7.13 9.10 10.56
CA PRO A 118 8.55 8.83 10.86
C PRO A 118 9.37 8.64 9.58
N ALA A 119 10.67 8.96 9.64
CA ALA A 119 11.56 8.80 8.48
C ALA A 119 11.73 7.34 8.04
N ASP A 120 11.64 6.41 9.00
CA ASP A 120 11.68 4.96 8.76
C ASP A 120 10.48 4.31 9.48
N PRO A 121 9.26 4.46 8.95
CA PRO A 121 8.06 3.94 9.60
C PRO A 121 7.99 2.42 9.43
N LEU A 122 7.57 1.72 10.47
CA LEU A 122 7.27 0.28 10.37
C LEU A 122 6.12 0.07 9.38
N CYS A 123 6.40 -0.64 8.29
CA CYS A 123 5.46 -0.85 7.19
C CYS A 123 5.26 -2.32 6.82
N VAL A 124 4.06 -2.63 6.33
CA VAL A 124 3.78 -3.87 5.59
C VAL A 124 3.18 -3.51 4.23
N THR A 125 3.79 -4.01 3.17
CA THR A 125 3.28 -3.87 1.79
C THR A 125 2.57 -5.15 1.37
N THR A 126 1.33 -5.01 0.90
CA THR A 126 0.49 -6.13 0.46
C THR A 126 0.04 -5.93 -0.98
N VAL A 127 0.18 -6.95 -1.81
CA VAL A 127 -0.41 -6.94 -3.16
C VAL A 127 -1.89 -7.35 -3.04
N LEU A 128 -2.75 -6.57 -3.67
CA LEU A 128 -4.17 -6.87 -3.82
C LEU A 128 -4.37 -7.38 -5.25
N TYR A 129 -4.55 -8.69 -5.39
CA TYR A 129 -4.77 -9.35 -6.68
C TYR A 129 -6.24 -9.21 -7.06
N GLU A 130 -6.52 -8.53 -8.17
CA GLU A 130 -7.84 -8.42 -8.77
C GLU A 130 -7.95 -9.40 -9.94
N ASP A 131 -8.93 -10.29 -9.88
CA ASP A 131 -9.24 -11.22 -10.97
C ASP A 131 -10.10 -10.57 -12.07
N ASP A 132 -10.36 -11.32 -13.14
CA ASP A 132 -11.17 -10.88 -14.29
C ASP A 132 -12.64 -10.60 -13.95
N ALA A 133 -13.13 -11.14 -12.83
CA ALA A 133 -14.45 -10.85 -12.28
C ALA A 133 -14.48 -9.63 -11.35
N GLY A 134 -13.33 -8.98 -11.12
CA GLY A 134 -13.19 -7.82 -10.22
C GLY A 134 -13.14 -8.19 -8.74
N ASN A 135 -12.96 -9.47 -8.39
CA ASN A 135 -12.78 -9.88 -7.00
C ASN A 135 -11.35 -9.55 -6.58
N ILE A 136 -11.22 -8.86 -5.44
CA ILE A 136 -9.93 -8.48 -4.88
C ILE A 136 -9.55 -9.42 -3.75
N ARG A 137 -8.39 -10.07 -3.87
CA ARG A 137 -7.80 -10.92 -2.84
C ARG A 137 -6.45 -10.34 -2.36
N PRO A 138 -6.29 -10.08 -1.05
CA PRO A 138 -4.99 -9.70 -0.50
C PRO A 138 -4.03 -10.89 -0.44
N ILE A 139 -2.81 -10.71 -0.92
CA ILE A 139 -1.77 -11.75 -0.92
C ILE A 139 -0.88 -11.58 0.30
N VAL A 140 -1.22 -12.27 1.40
CA VAL A 140 -0.56 -12.10 2.70
C VAL A 140 0.21 -13.36 3.12
N THR A 141 -0.34 -14.53 2.83
CA THR A 141 0.19 -15.83 3.27
C THR A 141 0.89 -16.59 2.13
N ASP A 142 1.62 -17.66 2.47
CA ASP A 142 2.14 -18.60 1.47
C ASP A 142 1.03 -19.31 0.70
N GLU A 143 -0.12 -19.55 1.35
CA GLU A 143 -1.29 -20.12 0.70
C GLU A 143 -1.85 -19.15 -0.36
N ASP A 144 -1.88 -17.85 -0.08
CA ASP A 144 -2.30 -16.85 -1.07
C ASP A 144 -1.33 -16.81 -2.27
N ARG A 145 -0.02 -16.91 -2.02
CA ARG A 145 0.98 -17.01 -3.09
C ARG A 145 0.80 -18.27 -3.94
N ALA A 146 0.57 -19.41 -3.30
CA ALA A 146 0.29 -20.67 -3.98
C ALA A 146 -1.01 -20.62 -4.78
N TRP A 147 -2.03 -19.92 -4.28
CA TRP A 147 -3.27 -19.68 -5.00
C TRP A 147 -3.05 -18.84 -6.26
N VAL A 148 -2.26 -17.76 -6.18
CA VAL A 148 -1.90 -16.94 -7.37
C VAL A 148 -1.19 -17.80 -8.42
N ALA A 149 -0.18 -18.59 -8.01
CA ALA A 149 0.54 -19.47 -8.94
C ALA A 149 -0.39 -20.49 -9.64
N GLN A 150 -1.44 -20.96 -8.95
CA GLN A 150 -2.46 -21.83 -9.56
C GLN A 150 -3.37 -21.08 -10.53
N GLN A 151 -3.70 -19.81 -10.28
CA GLN A 151 -4.45 -18.98 -11.24
C GLN A 151 -3.62 -18.77 -12.51
N ASP A 152 -2.37 -18.34 -12.38
CA ASP A 152 -1.50 -18.07 -13.52
C ASP A 152 -1.31 -19.32 -14.39
N ALA A 153 -1.16 -20.51 -13.78
CA ALA A 153 -1.08 -21.78 -14.49
C ALA A 153 -2.37 -22.15 -15.25
N ARG A 154 -3.54 -21.72 -14.77
CA ARG A 154 -4.82 -21.93 -15.47
C ARG A 154 -4.97 -21.01 -16.69
N PHE A 155 -4.48 -19.77 -16.61
CA PHE A 155 -4.54 -18.81 -17.71
C PHE A 155 -3.47 -19.08 -18.80
N HIS A 156 -2.30 -19.60 -18.43
CA HIS A 156 -1.19 -19.89 -19.35
C HIS A 156 -1.06 -21.37 -19.77
N GLY A 157 -2.18 -22.11 -19.75
CA GLY A 157 -2.30 -23.56 -20.00
C GLY A 157 -1.12 -24.28 -20.67
N TYR A 158 -0.57 -25.26 -19.95
CA TYR A 158 0.02 -26.47 -20.54
C TYR A 158 -1.09 -27.51 -20.76
#